data_AF-A0A2T3LEE1-F1
#
_entry.id   AF-A0A2T3LEE1-F1
#
_cell.length_a   1.000
_cell.length_b   1.000
_cell.length_c   1.000
_cell.angle_alpha   90.00
_cell.angle_beta   90.00
_cell.angle_gamma   90.00
#
_symmetry.space_group_name_H-M   'P 1'
#
loop_
_entity.id
_entity.type
_entity.pdbx_description
1 polymer ?
#
loop_
_entity_poly.entity_id
_entity_poly.type
_entity_poly.pdbx_seq_one_letter_code
_entity_poly.pdbx_strand_id
1 'polypeptide(L)'
;MEDDENQHIILNRIRTPDNNILTSRYSHEHVRHTQADGFIYAVGGGTEALYRSHTNDAHLSLYDDAPHEDVREGFFWISRGEGRRKISALRELPTEHIQAILDTQKLAKWRRDIFKAELYFRHKVCRQRSNGNKND
;
A
#
# COMPACT_ATOMS: atom_id res chain seq x y z
N MET A 1 -22.33 -8.61 -11.62
CA MET A 1 -21.66 -7.30 -11.66
C MET A 1 -20.21 -7.62 -11.89
N GLU A 2 -19.80 -7.45 -13.14
CA GLU A 2 -18.45 -7.73 -13.63
C GLU A 2 -17.54 -6.62 -13.09
N ASP A 3 -16.71 -6.94 -12.09
CA ASP A 3 -15.65 -6.05 -11.60
C ASP A 3 -14.45 -6.11 -12.59
N ASP A 4 -14.71 -5.84 -13.86
CA ASP A 4 -13.71 -5.81 -14.93
C ASP A 4 -13.28 -4.34 -15.17
N GLU A 5 -11.96 -4.13 -15.23
CA GLU A 5 -11.27 -2.93 -15.75
C GLU A 5 -11.14 -1.63 -14.92
N ASN A 6 -11.27 -1.63 -13.59
CA ASN A 6 -10.87 -0.43 -12.82
C ASN A 6 -9.63 -0.68 -11.95
N GLN A 7 -8.52 -0.06 -12.37
CA GLN A 7 -7.28 0.00 -11.61
C GLN A 7 -7.54 0.58 -10.21
N HIS A 8 -7.09 -0.10 -9.15
CA HIS A 8 -7.36 0.30 -7.77
C HIS A 8 -6.16 1.01 -7.16
N ILE A 9 -6.39 2.18 -6.57
CA ILE A 9 -5.35 2.93 -5.86
C ILE A 9 -4.97 2.16 -4.60
N ILE A 10 -3.69 1.84 -4.43
CA ILE A 10 -3.17 1.21 -3.21
C ILE A 10 -2.39 2.20 -2.34
N LEU A 11 -1.91 3.29 -2.95
CA LEU A 11 -1.17 4.34 -2.26
C LEU A 11 -1.38 5.67 -3.00
N ASN A 12 -1.85 6.70 -2.29
CA ASN A 12 -1.89 8.05 -2.86
C ASN A 12 -0.65 8.82 -2.41
N ARG A 13 0.23 9.18 -3.36
CA ARG A 13 1.49 9.85 -3.05
C ARG A 13 1.84 10.90 -4.09
N ILE A 14 2.40 12.00 -3.61
CA ILE A 14 2.93 13.08 -4.45
C ILE A 14 4.31 13.49 -3.96
N ARG A 15 5.09 14.11 -4.86
CA ARG A 15 6.26 14.90 -4.49
C ARG A 15 5.98 16.37 -4.78
N THR A 16 6.12 17.22 -3.77
CA THR A 16 5.99 18.67 -3.89
C THR A 16 7.21 19.29 -4.58
N PRO A 17 7.14 20.54 -5.07
CA PRO A 17 8.28 21.22 -5.70
C PRO A 17 9.55 21.31 -4.83
N ASP A 18 9.40 21.38 -3.51
CA ASP A 18 10.51 21.40 -2.55
C ASP A 18 10.99 19.99 -2.14
N ASN A 19 10.60 18.97 -2.90
CA ASN A 19 10.96 17.56 -2.74
C ASN A 19 10.40 16.85 -1.50
N ASN A 20 9.41 17.42 -0.81
CA ASN A 20 8.69 16.69 0.24
C ASN A 20 7.76 15.62 -0.37
N ILE A 21 7.75 14.43 0.24
CA ILE A 21 6.88 13.33 -0.15
C ILE A 21 5.67 13.28 0.78
N LEU A 22 4.49 13.55 0.24
CA LEU A 22 3.23 13.42 0.99
C LEU A 22 2.54 12.12 0.58
N THR A 23 2.14 11.34 1.57
CA THR A 23 1.53 10.01 1.35
C THR A 23 0.25 9.88 2.16
N SER A 24 -0.87 9.59 1.50
CA SER A 24 -2.13 9.17 2.11
C SER A 24 -2.33 7.67 1.84
N ARG A 25 -2.26 6.87 2.90
CA ARG A 25 -2.19 5.40 2.90
C ARG A 25 -3.55 4.73 3.03
N TYR A 26 -4.53 5.42 3.62
CA TYR A 26 -5.88 4.90 3.86
C TYR A 26 -6.91 6.01 3.76
N SER A 27 -8.19 5.65 3.54
CA SER A 27 -9.25 6.56 3.07
C SER A 27 -9.43 7.86 3.86
N HIS A 28 -9.19 7.82 5.17
CA HIS A 28 -9.35 8.96 6.07
C HIS A 28 -8.03 9.66 6.44
N GLU A 29 -6.92 9.26 5.83
CA GLU A 29 -5.65 9.94 6.03
C GLU A 29 -5.57 11.20 5.17
N HIS A 30 -5.24 12.32 5.81
CA HIS A 30 -5.05 13.60 5.16
C HIS A 30 -3.72 14.20 5.61
N VAL A 31 -2.81 14.42 4.67
CA VAL A 31 -1.46 14.92 4.95
C VAL A 31 -1.31 16.28 4.28
N ARG A 32 -0.70 17.24 5.01
CA ARG A 32 -0.44 18.59 4.53
C ARG A 32 1.01 18.98 4.75
N HIS A 33 1.53 19.83 3.89
CA HIS A 33 2.84 20.45 3.99
C HIS A 33 2.79 21.90 3.52
N THR A 34 3.32 22.81 4.32
CA THR A 34 3.41 24.24 4.00
C THR A 34 4.81 24.54 3.53
N GLN A 35 4.93 25.11 2.33
CA GLN A 35 6.21 25.51 1.75
C GLN A 35 6.63 26.92 2.21
N ALA A 36 7.89 27.28 1.94
CA ALA A 36 8.47 28.56 2.34
C ALA A 36 7.79 29.77 1.68
N ASP A 37 7.18 29.58 0.51
CA ASP A 37 6.39 30.59 -0.22
C ASP A 37 4.95 30.72 0.30
N GLY A 38 4.57 29.91 1.30
CA GLY A 38 3.26 29.92 1.94
C GLY A 38 2.20 29.02 1.29
N PHE A 39 2.51 28.33 0.18
CA PHE A 39 1.57 27.38 -0.42
C PHE A 39 1.43 26.10 0.42
N ILE A 40 0.19 25.60 0.55
CA ILE A 40 -0.13 24.39 1.32
C ILE A 40 -0.47 23.24 0.37
N TYR A 41 0.45 22.30 0.26
CA TYR A 41 0.24 21.05 -0.47
C TYR A 41 -0.44 20.04 0.43
N ALA A 42 -1.42 19.32 -0.12
CA ALA A 42 -2.20 18.35 0.63
C ALA A 42 -2.53 17.13 -0.23
N VAL A 43 -2.52 15.96 0.40
CA VAL A 43 -2.93 14.68 -0.18
C VAL A 43 -3.93 14.01 0.74
N GLY A 44 -5.00 13.45 0.18
CA GLY A 44 -6.01 12.71 0.94
C GLY A 44 -6.78 11.69 0.10
N GLY A 45 -7.73 11.01 0.75
CA GLY A 45 -8.61 10.02 0.11
C GLY A 45 -8.02 8.62 0.02
N GLY A 46 -6.75 8.42 0.38
CA GLY A 46 -6.11 7.12 0.49
C GLY A 46 -6.28 6.25 -0.75
N THR A 47 -6.97 5.12 -0.58
CA THR A 47 -7.24 4.13 -1.63
C THR A 47 -8.60 4.32 -2.32
N GLU A 48 -9.41 5.28 -1.87
CA GLU A 48 -10.77 5.49 -2.37
C GLU A 48 -10.85 6.63 -3.39
N ALA A 49 -9.99 7.65 -3.24
CA ALA A 49 -9.95 8.78 -4.16
C ALA A 49 -8.60 9.50 -4.15
N LEU A 50 -8.22 10.08 -5.29
CA LEU A 50 -7.08 10.99 -5.39
C LEU A 50 -7.53 12.42 -5.06
N TYR A 51 -7.39 12.83 -3.79
CA TYR A 51 -7.55 14.23 -3.41
C TYR A 51 -6.18 14.93 -3.33
N ARG A 52 -6.03 16.06 -4.03
CA ARG A 52 -4.81 16.90 -4.06
C ARG A 52 -5.16 18.38 -4.05
N SER A 53 -4.39 19.20 -3.35
CA SER A 53 -4.65 20.64 -3.29
C SER A 53 -4.06 21.45 -4.45
N HIS A 54 -3.03 20.95 -5.12
CA HIS A 54 -2.32 21.63 -6.20
C HIS A 54 -1.99 20.63 -7.32
N THR A 55 -1.70 21.15 -8.52
CA THR A 55 -1.33 20.36 -9.71
C THR A 55 0.14 20.47 -10.10
N ASN A 56 0.91 21.33 -9.43
CA ASN A 56 2.35 21.51 -9.67
C ASN A 56 3.20 20.47 -8.90
N ASP A 57 2.63 19.29 -8.65
CA ASP A 57 3.22 18.18 -7.92
C ASP A 57 3.53 17.01 -8.86
N ALA A 58 4.54 16.21 -8.52
CA ALA A 58 4.81 14.98 -9.26
C ALA A 58 3.94 13.83 -8.73
N HIS A 59 3.28 13.13 -9.64
CA HIS A 59 2.45 11.97 -9.33
C HIS A 59 3.31 10.74 -9.00
N LEU A 60 3.12 10.16 -7.81
CA LEU A 60 3.85 8.98 -7.33
C LEU A 60 2.92 7.91 -6.73
N SER A 61 1.62 7.96 -7.05
CA SER A 61 0.67 6.97 -6.55
C SER A 61 0.96 5.58 -7.10
N LEU A 62 0.58 4.57 -6.32
CA LEU A 62 0.67 3.18 -6.73
C LEU A 62 -0.72 2.58 -6.86
N TYR A 63 -0.79 1.58 -7.72
CA TYR A 63 -1.99 0.84 -8.05
C TYR A 63 -1.77 -0.66 -7.88
N ASP A 64 -2.86 -1.43 -7.88
CA ASP A 64 -2.85 -2.86 -7.59
C ASP A 64 -2.21 -3.73 -8.70
N ASP A 65 -2.04 -3.17 -9.89
CA ASP A 65 -1.33 -3.77 -11.03
C ASP A 65 0.17 -3.44 -11.09
N ALA A 66 0.67 -2.64 -10.13
CA ALA A 66 2.10 -2.33 -10.03
C ALA A 66 2.94 -3.60 -9.76
N PRO A 67 4.26 -3.57 -10.02
CA PRO A 67 5.16 -4.67 -9.65
C PRO A 67 4.98 -5.08 -8.18
N HIS A 68 5.04 -6.38 -7.91
CA HIS A 68 4.75 -6.92 -6.58
C HIS A 68 5.60 -6.29 -5.46
N GLU A 69 6.87 -5.97 -5.73
CA GLU A 69 7.76 -5.29 -4.77
C GLU A 69 7.25 -3.88 -4.41
N ASP A 70 6.72 -3.13 -5.38
CA ASP A 70 6.12 -1.82 -5.12
C ASP A 70 4.81 -1.98 -4.35
N VAL A 71 3.99 -2.98 -4.71
CA VAL A 71 2.72 -3.27 -4.05
C VAL A 71 2.93 -3.60 -2.57
N ARG A 72 3.91 -4.45 -2.24
CA ARG A 72 4.12 -4.89 -0.86
C ARG A 72 4.73 -3.81 0.04
N GLU A 73 5.40 -2.82 -0.55
CA GLU A 73 5.89 -1.62 0.15
C GLU A 73 4.81 -0.53 0.26
N GLY A 74 3.97 -0.39 -0.76
CA GLY A 74 2.99 0.67 -0.88
C GLY A 74 1.61 0.37 -0.30
N PHE A 75 1.20 -0.90 -0.24
CA PHE A 75 -0.09 -1.29 0.31
C PHE A 75 -0.02 -1.39 1.84
N PHE A 76 -0.86 -0.62 2.54
CA PHE A 76 -0.91 -0.59 4.00
C PHE A 76 -2.17 -1.24 4.55
N TRP A 77 -2.00 -1.97 5.65
CA TRP A 77 -3.08 -2.55 6.43
C TRP A 77 -3.16 -1.93 7.82
N ILE A 78 -4.39 -1.74 8.30
CA ILE A 78 -4.65 -1.24 9.66
C ILE A 78 -5.14 -2.39 10.53
N SER A 79 -4.24 -2.90 11.37
CA SER A 79 -4.61 -3.89 12.38
C SER A 79 -5.24 -3.18 13.59
N ARG A 80 -6.38 -3.71 14.06
CA ARG A 80 -7.06 -3.25 15.28
C ARG A 80 -6.77 -4.26 16.39
N GLY A 81 -5.96 -3.86 17.38
CA GLY A 81 -5.67 -4.63 18.60
C GLY A 81 -6.25 -3.99 19.87
N GLU A 82 -5.87 -4.50 21.04
CA GLU A 82 -6.26 -4.00 22.38
C GLU A 82 -5.68 -2.61 22.70
N GLY A 83 -6.17 -1.58 22.01
CA GLY A 83 -6.03 -0.19 22.43
C GLY A 83 -5.37 0.76 21.42
N ARG A 84 -4.69 0.27 20.38
CA ARG A 84 -4.15 1.13 19.31
C ARG A 84 -4.27 0.50 17.92
N ARG A 85 -4.57 1.35 16.93
CA ARG A 85 -4.50 0.99 15.50
C ARG A 85 -3.04 0.97 15.10
N LYS A 86 -2.58 -0.15 14.53
CA LYS A 86 -1.24 -0.26 13.94
C LYS A 86 -1.37 -0.23 12.41
N ILE A 87 -0.69 0.71 11.78
CA ILE A 87 -0.58 0.79 10.33
C ILE A 87 0.73 0.09 9.95
N SER A 88 0.68 -0.91 9.07
CA SER A 88 1.88 -1.63 8.61
C SER A 88 1.81 -1.84 7.10
N ALA A 89 2.95 -1.78 6.42
CA ALA A 89 3.03 -2.18 5.03
C ALA A 89 2.82 -3.69 4.90
N LEU A 90 2.37 -4.18 3.74
CA LEU A 90 2.12 -5.60 3.50
C LEU A 90 3.35 -6.47 3.78
N ARG A 91 4.54 -6.02 3.35
CA ARG A 91 5.81 -6.71 3.59
C ARG A 91 6.15 -6.86 5.07
N GLU A 92 5.59 -6.03 5.94
CA GLU A 92 5.86 -6.02 7.39
C GLU A 92 4.90 -6.93 8.16
N LEU A 93 3.78 -7.33 7.55
CA LEU A 93 2.81 -8.22 8.19
C LEU A 93 3.39 -9.64 8.31
N PRO A 94 3.29 -10.30 9.48
CA PRO A 94 3.61 -11.73 9.60
C PRO A 94 2.72 -12.59 8.68
N THR A 95 3.25 -13.73 8.24
CA THR A 95 2.54 -14.64 7.32
C THR A 95 1.22 -15.14 7.94
N GLU A 96 1.25 -15.41 9.23
CA GLU A 96 0.09 -15.85 10.02
C GLU A 96 -0.96 -14.75 10.10
N HIS A 97 -0.53 -13.49 10.18
CA HIS A 97 -1.43 -12.34 10.18
C HIS A 97 -2.13 -12.18 8.82
N ILE A 98 -1.37 -12.32 7.72
CA ILE A 98 -1.96 -12.27 6.37
C ILE A 98 -3.01 -13.37 6.20
N GLN A 99 -2.72 -14.60 6.66
CA GLN A 99 -3.67 -15.70 6.62
C GLN A 99 -4.92 -15.39 7.45
N ALA A 100 -4.75 -14.90 8.69
CA ALA A 100 -5.88 -14.51 9.55
C ALA A 100 -6.76 -13.42 8.91
N ILE A 101 -6.16 -12.46 8.19
CA ILE A 101 -6.91 -11.44 7.44
C ILE A 101 -7.78 -12.10 6.36
N LEU A 102 -7.19 -12.99 5.56
CA LEU A 102 -7.88 -13.69 4.46
C LEU A 102 -9.06 -14.55 4.94
N ASP A 103 -8.92 -15.14 6.13
CA ASP A 103 -9.89 -16.06 6.72
C ASP A 103 -11.04 -15.32 7.43
N THR A 104 -10.74 -14.17 8.05
CA THR A 104 -11.70 -13.48 8.92
C THR A 104 -12.36 -12.26 8.30
N GLN A 105 -11.70 -11.58 7.36
CA GLN A 105 -12.17 -10.30 6.83
C GLN A 105 -12.96 -10.47 5.54
N LYS A 106 -14.04 -9.69 5.39
CA LYS A 106 -14.76 -9.54 4.13
C LYS A 106 -14.03 -8.54 3.24
N LEU A 107 -13.18 -9.05 2.36
CA LEU A 107 -12.37 -8.26 1.43
C LEU A 107 -12.99 -8.25 0.03
N ALA A 108 -12.90 -7.10 -0.64
CA ALA A 108 -13.05 -7.02 -2.10
C ALA A 108 -12.01 -7.91 -2.79
N LYS A 109 -12.31 -8.36 -4.00
CA LYS A 109 -11.48 -9.32 -4.74
C LYS A 109 -10.03 -8.83 -4.91
N TRP A 110 -9.84 -7.60 -5.38
CA TRP A 110 -8.50 -7.03 -5.59
C TRP A 110 -7.64 -6.98 -4.31
N ARG A 111 -8.23 -6.59 -3.17
CA ARG A 111 -7.53 -6.59 -1.86
C ARG A 111 -7.14 -8.02 -1.46
N ARG A 112 -8.02 -8.98 -1.68
CA ARG A 112 -7.75 -10.40 -1.42
C ARG A 112 -6.61 -10.93 -2.29
N ASP A 113 -6.57 -10.52 -3.56
CA ASP A 113 -5.55 -10.95 -4.52
C ASP A 113 -4.16 -10.41 -4.15
N ILE A 114 -4.06 -9.16 -3.67
CA ILE A 114 -2.82 -8.58 -3.12
C ILE A 114 -2.25 -9.44 -1.97
N PHE A 115 -3.07 -9.81 -0.99
CA PHE A 115 -2.61 -10.63 0.13
C PHE A 115 -2.16 -12.04 -0.30
N LYS A 116 -2.90 -12.66 -1.24
CA LYS A 116 -2.52 -13.96 -1.80
C LYS A 116 -1.20 -13.88 -2.57
N ALA A 117 -0.98 -12.80 -3.31
CA ALA A 117 0.26 -12.57 -4.04
C ALA A 117 1.47 -12.50 -3.09
N GLU A 118 1.35 -11.82 -1.95
CA GLU A 118 2.43 -11.78 -0.93
C GLU A 118 2.71 -13.16 -0.33
N LEU A 119 1.69 -13.96 -0.01
CA LEU A 119 1.90 -15.33 0.49
C LEU A 119 2.64 -16.20 -0.54
N TYR A 120 2.23 -16.09 -1.82
CA TYR A 120 2.87 -16.81 -2.91
C TYR A 120 4.33 -16.37 -3.12
N PHE A 121 4.60 -15.07 -3.06
CA PHE A 121 5.94 -14.50 -3.13
C PHE A 121 6.84 -15.05 -2.01
N ARG A 122 6.37 -15.02 -0.75
CA ARG A 122 7.11 -15.56 0.40
C ARG A 122 7.44 -17.04 0.23
N HIS A 123 6.49 -17.84 -0.25
CA HIS A 123 6.70 -19.26 -0.50
C HIS A 123 7.77 -19.49 -1.58
N LYS A 124 7.73 -18.73 -2.68
CA LYS A 124 8.75 -18.79 -3.75
C LYS A 124 10.15 -18.46 -3.23
N VAL A 125 10.28 -17.36 -2.49
CA VAL A 125 11.56 -16.89 -1.94
C VAL A 125 12.14 -17.92 -0.96
N CYS A 126 11.31 -18.49 -0.07
CA CYS A 126 11.74 -19.54 0.85
C CYS A 126 12.29 -20.76 0.11
N ARG A 127 11.58 -21.23 -0.92
CA ARG A 127 11.98 -22.40 -1.71
C ARG A 127 13.29 -22.18 -2.49
N GLN A 128 13.53 -20.96 -2.98
CA GLN A 128 14.80 -20.62 -3.64
C GLN A 128 15.97 -20.62 -2.65
N ARG A 129 15.76 -20.15 -1.41
CA ARG A 129 16.78 -20.18 -0.35
C ARG A 129 17.13 -21.61 0.09
N SER A 130 16.16 -22.52 0.17
CA SER A 130 16.41 -23.93 0.52
C SER A 130 17.17 -24.70 -0.58
N ASN A 131 17.04 -24.29 -1.84
CA ASN A 131 17.71 -24.93 -2.97
C ASN A 131 19.13 -24.37 -3.25
N GLY A 132 19.47 -23.21 -2.71
CA GLY A 132 20.80 -22.59 -2.87
C GLY A 132 21.88 -23.12 -1.92
N ASN A 133 21.53 -24.04 -1.00
CA ASN A 133 22.43 -24.55 0.04
C ASN A 133 22.86 -26.01 -0.19
N LYS A 134 22.75 -26.50 -1.43
CA LYS A 134 23.27 -27.81 -1.86
C LYS A 134 24.31 -27.57 -2.94
N ASN A 135 25.51 -27.17 -2.54
CA ASN A 135 26.77 -27.26 -3.28
C ASN A 135 27.87 -26.83 -2.31
N ASP A 136 28.31 -27.75 -1.47
CA ASP A 136 29.64 -27.84 -0.85
C ASP A 136 29.85 -29.29 -0.41
#